data_AF-A0A7J2HEY0-F1
#
_entry.id   AF-A0A7J2HEY0-F1
#
_cell.length_a   1.000
_cell.length_b   1.000
_cell.length_c   1.000
_cell.angle_alpha   90.00
_cell.angle_beta   90.00
_cell.angle_gamma   90.00
#
_symmetry.space_group_name_H-M   'P 1'
#
loop_
_entity.id
_entity.type
_entity.pdbx_description
1 polymer ?
#
loop_
_entity_poly.entity_id
_entity_poly.type
_entity_poly.pdbx_seq_one_letter_code
_entity_poly.pdbx_strand_id
1 'polypeptide(L)' 'DYTGVKHIGSTAVRKFVEARKPMLVCTGHAHEGRSITRLGSTVIVNAGPAKNGFCALIELKGSSIDPQLLTL' A
#
# COMPACT_ATOMS: atom_id res chain seq x y z
N ASP A 1 4.44 -3.35 -8.11
CA ASP A 1 5.77 -2.88 -8.51
C ASP A 1 6.18 -3.50 -9.84
N TYR A 2 6.33 -2.69 -10.89
CA TYR A 2 6.74 -3.11 -12.23
C TYR A 2 7.97 -2.30 -12.64
N THR A 3 9.16 -2.85 -12.41
CA THR A 3 10.43 -2.36 -12.97
C THR A 3 11.06 -3.48 -13.78
N GLY A 4 10.52 -3.70 -14.97
CA GLY A 4 11.17 -4.44 -16.07
C GLY A 4 11.38 -5.95 -15.91
N VAL A 5 11.88 -6.48 -14.79
CA VAL A 5 12.27 -7.91 -14.66
C VAL A 5 12.15 -8.51 -13.24
N LYS A 6 11.95 -7.74 -12.15
CA LYS A 6 11.87 -8.34 -10.79
C LYS A 6 10.90 -7.64 -9.85
N HIS A 7 9.92 -8.39 -9.35
CA HIS A 7 9.07 -7.95 -8.24
C HIS A 7 9.92 -7.88 -6.96
N ILE A 8 10.27 -6.66 -6.51
CA ILE A 8 11.10 -6.45 -5.32
C ILE A 8 10.32 -6.55 -3.99
N GLY A 9 9.00 -6.73 -4.06
CA GLY A 9 8.15 -6.95 -2.88
C GLY A 9 8.28 -8.36 -2.29
N SER A 10 8.06 -8.49 -0.98
CA SER A 10 8.16 -9.77 -0.25
C SER A 10 7.03 -10.74 -0.60
N THR A 11 7.38 -11.92 -1.12
CA THR A 11 6.43 -13.02 -1.36
C THR A 11 5.80 -13.53 -0.06
N ALA A 12 6.55 -13.51 1.05
CA ALA A 12 6.02 -13.93 2.36
C ALA A 12 4.93 -12.97 2.86
N VAL A 13 5.16 -11.66 2.72
CA VAL A 13 4.15 -10.63 3.06
C VAL A 13 2.93 -10.80 2.16
N ARG A 14 3.11 -11.02 0.85
CA ARG A 14 2.00 -11.29 -0.06
C ARG A 14 1.15 -12.48 0.40
N LYS A 15 1.79 -13.63 0.67
CA LYS A 15 1.11 -14.84 1.16
C LYS A 15 0.35 -14.59 2.46
N PHE A 16 0.95 -13.82 3.38
CA PHE A 16 0.28 -13.44 4.63
C PHE A 16 -0.99 -12.63 4.37
N VAL A 17 -0.92 -11.62 3.48
CA VAL A 17 -2.08 -10.79 3.13
C VAL A 17 -3.16 -11.62 2.44
N GLU A 18 -2.80 -12.50 1.51
CA GLU A 18 -3.75 -13.41 0.84
C GLU A 18 -4.44 -14.37 1.83
N ALA A 19 -3.70 -14.88 2.82
CA ALA A 19 -4.24 -15.80 3.83
C ALA A 19 -5.09 -15.12 4.90
N ARG A 20 -4.68 -13.93 5.36
CA ARG A 20 -5.35 -13.21 6.46
C ARG A 20 -6.39 -12.20 6.00
N LYS A 21 -6.32 -11.74 4.76
CA LYS A 21 -7.24 -10.77 4.15
C LYS A 21 -7.53 -9.56 5.06
N PRO A 22 -6.50 -8.88 5.59
CA PRO A 22 -6.72 -7.69 6.43
C PRO A 22 -7.47 -6.62 5.63
N MET A 23 -8.19 -5.72 6.30
CA MET A 23 -8.90 -4.66 5.57
C MET A 23 -7.92 -3.68 4.89
N LEU A 24 -6.80 -3.36 5.54
CA LEU A 24 -5.80 -2.39 5.12
C LEU A 24 -4.38 -2.91 5.36
N VAL A 25 -3.46 -2.61 4.44
CA VAL A 25 -2.01 -2.76 4.60
C VAL A 25 -1.33 -1.47 4.20
N CYS A 26 -0.60 -0.85 5.14
CA CYS A 26 0.30 0.26 4.85
C CYS A 26 1.70 -0.29 4.57
N THR A 27 2.27 0.00 3.40
CA THR A 27 3.58 -0.49 2.98
C THR A 27 4.48 0.64 2.52
N GLY A 28 5.78 0.37 2.45
CA GLY A 28 6.81 1.27 1.96
C GLY A 28 7.89 0.49 1.20
N HIS A 29 9.15 0.77 1.50
CA HIS A 29 10.34 0.10 0.94
C HIS A 29 10.69 0.45 -0.52
N ALA A 30 9.74 0.40 -1.46
CA ALA A 30 9.98 0.88 -2.83
C ALA A 30 9.60 2.36 -2.95
N HIS A 31 10.60 3.24 -3.08
CA HIS A 31 10.39 4.70 -3.22
C HIS A 31 9.58 5.08 -4.47
N GLU A 32 9.57 4.22 -5.50
CA GLU A 32 8.83 4.40 -6.77
C GLU A 32 7.37 3.91 -6.70
N GLY A 33 6.97 3.28 -5.59
CA GLY A 33 5.70 2.56 -5.48
C GLY A 33 4.52 3.35 -4.91
N ARG A 34 4.58 4.70 -4.85
CA ARG A 34 3.50 5.54 -4.28
C ARG A 34 2.17 5.20 -4.96
N SER A 35 1.24 4.58 -4.24
CA SER A 35 0.04 4.01 -4.82
C SER A 35 -1.00 3.64 -3.78
N ILE A 36 -2.25 3.57 -4.23
CA ILE A 36 -3.34 2.87 -3.57
C ILE A 36 -3.74 1.73 -4.52
N THR A 37 -3.73 0.51 -4.03
CA THR A 37 -4.12 -0.67 -4.81
C THR A 37 -4.91 -1.64 -3.96
N ARG A 38 -5.32 -2.77 -4.54
CA ARG A 38 -6.05 -3.82 -3.85
C ARG A 38 -5.44 -5.18 -4.13
N LEU A 39 -5.40 -6.03 -3.11
CA LEU A 39 -5.12 -7.46 -3.22
C LEU A 39 -6.33 -8.21 -2.67
N GLY A 40 -7.22 -8.64 -3.56
CA GLY A 40 -8.54 -9.11 -3.16
C GLY A 40 -9.33 -8.00 -2.47
N SER A 41 -9.84 -8.26 -1.25
CA SER A 41 -10.55 -7.27 -0.44
C SER A 41 -9.64 -6.30 0.31
N THR A 42 -8.35 -6.62 0.45
CA THR A 42 -7.39 -5.80 1.18
C THR A 42 -7.01 -4.56 0.39
N VAL A 43 -7.18 -3.39 0.99
CA VAL A 43 -6.62 -2.13 0.49
C VAL A 43 -5.14 -2.07 0.84
N ILE A 44 -4.28 -1.77 -0.13
CA ILE A 44 -2.84 -1.59 0.07
C ILE A 44 -2.50 -0.13 -0.22
N VAL A 45 -1.86 0.54 0.72
CA VAL A 45 -1.45 1.94 0.60
C VAL A 45 0.07 2.04 0.74
N ASN A 46 0.72 2.59 -0.28
CA ASN A 46 2.10 3.07 -0.20
C ASN A 46 2.07 4.59 -0.35
N ALA A 47 2.36 5.30 0.74
CA ALA A 47 2.35 6.76 0.76
C ALA A 47 3.46 7.38 -0.11
N GLY A 48 4.51 6.62 -0.44
CA GLY A 48 5.73 7.15 -1.04
C GLY A 48 6.69 7.75 0.00
N PRO A 49 7.87 8.22 -0.44
CA PRO A 49 8.89 8.77 0.45
C PRO A 49 8.48 10.09 1.11
N ALA A 50 8.45 10.11 2.45
CA ALA A 50 8.15 11.31 3.24
C ALA A 50 9.14 12.47 2.99
N LYS A 51 10.41 12.19 2.67
CA LYS A 51 11.41 13.21 2.32
C LYS A 51 11.05 14.05 1.08
N ASN A 52 10.15 13.55 0.24
CA ASN A 52 9.62 14.28 -0.93
C ASN A 52 8.27 14.96 -0.62
N GLY A 53 7.88 15.06 0.65
CA GLY A 53 6.60 15.62 1.07
C GLY A 53 5.41 14.67 0.92
N PHE A 54 5.60 13.40 0.57
CA PHE A 54 4.46 12.51 0.34
C PHE A 54 3.90 11.91 1.64
N CYS A 55 2.58 11.83 1.72
CA CYS A 55 1.85 11.15 2.78
C CYS A 55 0.55 10.51 2.25
N ALA A 56 -0.16 9.81 3.13
CA ALA A 56 -1.49 9.28 2.85
C ALA A 56 -2.43 9.62 4.01
N LEU A 57 -3.63 10.11 3.69
CA LEU A 57 -4.74 10.24 4.63
C LEU A 57 -5.65 9.02 4.45
N ILE A 58 -5.97 8.33 5.55
CA ILE A 58 -6.80 7.13 5.50
C ILE A 58 -7.93 7.28 6.49
N GLU A 59 -9.15 7.42 5.99
CA GLU A 59 -10.35 7.42 6.82
C GLU A 59 -10.89 5.99 6.97
N LEU A 60 -11.13 5.59 8.22
CA LEU A 60 -11.76 4.31 8.57
C LEU A 60 -13.18 4.58 9.07
N LYS A 61 -14.19 4.04 8.39
CA LYS A 61 -15.61 4.15 8.76
C LYS A 61 -16.21 2.76 8.85
N GLY A 62 -16.17 2.17 10.04
CA GLY A 62 -16.54 0.76 10.25
C GLY A 62 -15.63 -0.16 9.42
N SER A 63 -16.20 -0.88 8.46
CA SER A 63 -15.48 -1.73 7.50
C SER A 63 -15.05 -0.99 6.23
N SER A 64 -15.42 0.29 6.06
CA SER A 64 -15.03 1.10 4.91
C SER A 64 -13.66 1.74 5.12
N ILE A 65 -12.86 1.77 4.06
CA ILE A 65 -11.54 2.41 4.01
C ILE A 65 -11.54 3.37 2.83
N ASP A 66 -11.25 4.64 3.11
CA ASP A 66 -11.12 5.70 2.12
C ASP A 66 -9.72 6.32 2.19
N PRO A 67 -8.76 5.83 1.37
CA PRO A 67 -7.41 6.32 1.34
C PRO A 67 -7.21 7.40 0.27
N GLN A 68 -6.43 8.43 0.59
CA GLN A 68 -6.02 9.49 -0.32
C GLN A 68 -4.51 9.71 -0.22
N LEU A 69 -3.84 9.85 -1.36
CA LEU A 69 -2.43 10.20 -1.40
C LEU A 69 -2.29 11.72 -1.44
N LEU A 70 -1.50 12.27 -0.53
CA LEU A 70 -1.31 13.70 -0.37
C LEU A 70 0.16 14.09 -0.49
N THR A 71 0.40 15.36 -0.77
CA THR A 71 1.73 15.99 -0.74
C THR A 71 1.63 17.17 0.22
N LEU A 72 2.55 17.24 1.18
CA LEU A 72 2.69 18.30 2.18
C LEU A 72 3.40 19.53 1.61
#